data_AF-A0A485C885-F1
#
_entry.id   AF-A0A485C885-F1
#
_cell.length_a   1.000
_cell.length_b   1.000
_cell.length_c   1.000
_cell.angle_alpha   90.00
_cell.angle_beta   90.00
_cell.angle_gamma   90.00
#
_symmetry.space_group_name_H-M   'P 1'
#
loop_
_entity.id
_entity.type
_entity.pdbx_description
1 polymer ?
#
loop_
_entity_poly.entity_id
_entity_poly.type
_entity_poly.pdbx_seq_one_letter_code
_entity_poly.pdbx_strand_id
1 'polypeptide(L)'
;MSRFTANASKANIETPLNEIKMIFRSLSSNIDENDIERYLDNRPTDLNTVIAAITDSTVFFNNVMISNATDKYRIYPNVELTRFAPRSRPWYPLTAAKDFISYSDPYISAISDVNGTTKSKKKSITVSMNLFDKSSDFIGNIAFDLDLKSISSTINNKTPPYNGKFLIASSSGDVGAQ
;
A
#
# COMPACT_ATOMS: atom_id res chain seq x y z
N MET A 1 -29.07 -23.40 0.97
CA MET A 1 -28.69 -22.45 2.04
C MET A 1 -27.25 -22.70 2.43
N SER A 2 -26.31 -21.86 1.97
CA SER A 2 -24.91 -21.98 2.33
C SER A 2 -24.68 -21.34 3.71
N ARG A 3 -24.12 -22.10 4.66
CA ARG A 3 -23.66 -21.60 5.95
C ARG A 3 -22.50 -20.61 5.70
N PHE A 4 -22.82 -19.32 5.57
CA PHE A 4 -21.84 -18.26 5.75
C PHE A 4 -21.39 -18.29 7.22
N THR A 5 -20.24 -18.92 7.47
CA THR A 5 -19.62 -19.00 8.80
C THR A 5 -18.62 -17.87 8.96
N ALA A 6 -18.28 -17.48 10.20
CA ALA A 6 -17.20 -16.54 10.49
C ALA A 6 -15.89 -16.84 9.73
N ASN A 7 -15.69 -18.11 9.36
CA ASN A 7 -14.56 -18.58 8.54
C ASN A 7 -14.54 -17.96 7.13
N ALA A 8 -15.70 -17.75 6.50
CA ALA A 8 -15.77 -17.15 5.16
C ALA A 8 -15.40 -15.67 5.19
N SER A 9 -15.87 -14.93 6.20
CA SER A 9 -15.53 -13.51 6.39
C SER A 9 -14.05 -13.33 6.75
N LYS A 10 -13.52 -14.18 7.63
CA LYS A 10 -12.09 -14.21 7.98
C LYS A 10 -11.22 -14.50 6.75
N ALA A 11 -11.56 -15.53 5.97
CA ALA A 11 -10.83 -15.86 4.75
C ALA A 11 -10.85 -14.72 3.72
N ASN A 12 -11.96 -14.00 3.59
CA ASN A 12 -12.07 -12.86 2.66
C ASN A 12 -11.16 -11.67 3.02
N ILE A 13 -10.72 -11.56 4.27
CA ILE A 13 -9.81 -10.50 4.74
C ILE A 13 -8.37 -11.03 4.76
N GLU A 14 -8.16 -12.26 5.24
CA GLU A 14 -6.82 -12.85 5.34
C GLU A 14 -6.17 -13.08 3.99
N THR A 15 -6.94 -13.46 2.96
CA THR A 15 -6.39 -13.71 1.62
C THR A 15 -5.76 -12.44 1.02
N PRO A 16 -6.46 -11.29 0.89
CA PRO A 16 -5.83 -10.05 0.41
C PRO A 16 -4.62 -9.62 1.26
N LEU A 17 -4.70 -9.75 2.59
CA LEU A 17 -3.58 -9.39 3.47
C LEU A 17 -2.35 -10.29 3.23
N ASN A 18 -2.55 -11.58 2.99
CA ASN A 18 -1.47 -12.51 2.69
C ASN A 18 -0.87 -12.23 1.30
N GLU A 19 -1.70 -11.92 0.30
CA GLU A 19 -1.23 -11.51 -1.04
C GLU A 19 -0.38 -10.24 -0.97
N ILE A 20 -0.84 -9.21 -0.25
CA ILE A 20 -0.07 -7.99 0.01
C ILE A 20 1.28 -8.34 0.66
N LYS A 21 1.30 -9.21 1.68
CA LYS A 21 2.55 -9.64 2.33
C LYS A 21 3.52 -10.33 1.39
N MET A 22 3.01 -11.19 0.50
CA MET A 22 3.83 -11.87 -0.50
C MET A 22 4.44 -10.89 -1.50
N ILE A 23 3.69 -9.87 -1.92
CA ILE A 23 4.17 -8.80 -2.80
C ILE A 23 5.33 -8.06 -2.14
N PHE A 24 5.18 -7.59 -0.89
CA PHE A 24 6.26 -6.90 -0.18
C PHE A 24 7.51 -7.77 -0.04
N ARG A 25 7.37 -9.04 0.36
CA ARG A 25 8.50 -9.96 0.50
C ARG A 25 9.23 -10.22 -0.81
N SER A 26 8.48 -10.35 -1.90
CA SER A 26 9.05 -10.49 -3.24
C SER A 26 9.87 -9.26 -3.60
N LEU A 27 9.34 -8.07 -3.33
CA LEU A 27 10.05 -6.81 -3.58
C LEU A 27 11.31 -6.69 -2.71
N SER A 28 11.24 -6.87 -1.39
CA SER A 28 12.45 -6.75 -0.54
C SER A 28 13.55 -7.74 -0.89
N SER A 29 13.20 -8.92 -1.38
CA SER A 29 14.19 -9.95 -1.72
C SER A 29 14.95 -9.65 -3.01
N ASN A 30 14.38 -8.80 -3.89
CA ASN A 30 14.89 -8.58 -5.24
C ASN A 30 15.29 -7.13 -5.52
N ILE A 31 15.24 -6.24 -4.53
CA ILE A 31 15.61 -4.82 -4.66
C ILE A 31 16.89 -4.56 -3.87
N ASP A 32 17.87 -3.92 -4.51
CA ASP A 32 19.01 -3.34 -3.83
C ASP A 32 19.02 -1.80 -3.91
N GLU A 33 20.01 -1.17 -3.26
CA GLU A 33 20.16 0.29 -3.23
C GLU A 33 20.37 0.88 -4.64
N ASN A 34 21.10 0.19 -5.51
CA ASN A 34 21.34 0.67 -6.87
C ASN A 34 20.04 0.66 -7.69
N ASP A 35 19.20 -0.35 -7.52
CA ASP A 35 17.88 -0.39 -8.15
C ASP A 35 17.01 0.78 -7.71
N ILE A 36 16.97 1.06 -6.40
CA ILE A 36 16.24 2.21 -5.84
C ILE A 36 16.77 3.50 -6.46
N GLU A 37 18.07 3.77 -6.40
CA GLU A 37 18.64 5.02 -6.92
C GLU A 37 18.41 5.18 -8.42
N ARG A 38 18.57 4.10 -9.20
CA ARG A 38 18.27 4.13 -10.64
C ARG A 38 16.79 4.43 -10.90
N TYR A 39 15.89 3.78 -10.17
CA TYR A 39 14.45 4.02 -10.30
C TYR A 39 14.08 5.48 -9.99
N LEU A 40 14.66 6.03 -8.92
CA LEU A 40 14.46 7.41 -8.49
C LEU A 40 15.06 8.43 -9.47
N ASP A 41 16.14 8.08 -10.17
CA ASP A 41 16.78 8.90 -11.22
C ASP A 41 16.12 8.80 -12.60
N ASN A 42 15.00 8.07 -12.73
CA ASN A 42 14.41 7.72 -14.02
C ASN A 42 15.35 6.93 -14.96
N ARG A 43 16.33 6.22 -14.40
CA ARG A 43 17.17 5.28 -15.15
C ARG A 43 16.46 3.94 -15.26
N PRO A 44 16.57 3.22 -16.39
CA PRO A 44 15.93 1.91 -16.55
C PRO A 44 16.41 0.92 -15.49
N THR A 45 15.46 0.24 -14.83
CA THR A 45 15.65 -0.87 -13.90
C THR A 45 14.43 -1.78 -13.95
N ASP A 46 14.57 -3.03 -13.51
CA ASP A 46 13.48 -4.00 -13.41
C ASP A 46 12.33 -3.48 -12.52
N LEU A 47 12.64 -2.58 -11.58
CA LEU A 47 11.63 -1.90 -10.77
C LEU A 47 10.58 -1.17 -11.60
N ASN A 48 10.92 -0.60 -12.76
CA ASN A 48 9.93 0.07 -13.61
C ASN A 48 8.81 -0.88 -14.05
N THR A 49 9.19 -2.09 -14.45
CA THR A 49 8.26 -3.12 -14.93
C THR A 49 7.53 -3.77 -13.77
N VAL A 50 8.25 -4.12 -12.70
CA VAL A 50 7.68 -4.82 -11.53
C VAL A 50 6.64 -3.94 -10.83
N ILE A 51 6.94 -2.66 -10.63
CA ILE A 51 6.03 -1.72 -9.97
C ILE A 51 4.77 -1.46 -10.81
N ALA A 52 4.94 -1.26 -12.11
CA ALA A 52 3.80 -1.13 -13.01
C ALA A 52 2.94 -2.40 -12.99
N ALA A 53 3.56 -3.57 -13.13
CA ALA A 53 2.84 -4.84 -13.10
C ALA A 53 2.05 -5.03 -11.80
N ILE A 54 2.63 -4.74 -10.63
CA ILE A 54 1.94 -4.89 -9.34
C ILE A 54 0.78 -3.89 -9.22
N THR A 55 1.02 -2.62 -9.54
CA THR A 55 0.02 -1.56 -9.36
C THR A 55 -1.13 -1.71 -10.35
N ASP A 56 -0.85 -2.12 -11.59
CA ASP A 56 -1.85 -2.22 -12.65
C ASP A 56 -2.61 -3.56 -12.64
N SER A 57 -2.00 -4.65 -12.16
CA SER A 57 -2.63 -5.97 -12.15
C SER A 57 -3.39 -6.31 -10.86
N THR A 58 -3.08 -5.62 -9.76
CA THR A 58 -3.73 -5.88 -8.48
C THR A 58 -4.80 -4.83 -8.18
N VAL A 59 -5.98 -5.29 -7.77
CA VAL A 59 -7.09 -4.39 -7.39
C VAL A 59 -6.89 -3.75 -6.01
N PHE A 60 -5.74 -3.97 -5.37
CA PHE A 60 -5.49 -3.56 -3.99
C PHE A 60 -4.81 -2.21 -3.87
N PHE A 61 -4.15 -1.74 -4.93
CA PHE A 61 -3.26 -0.58 -4.84
C PHE A 61 -3.68 0.52 -5.80
N ASN A 62 -3.77 1.75 -5.29
CA ASN A 62 -4.00 2.93 -6.12
C ASN A 62 -2.71 3.48 -6.72
N ASN A 63 -1.65 3.44 -5.91
CA ASN A 63 -0.34 3.96 -6.24
C ASN A 63 0.70 3.28 -5.34
N VAL A 64 1.95 3.42 -5.74
CA VAL A 64 3.11 3.07 -4.93
C VAL A 64 4.10 4.20 -4.89
N MET A 65 4.72 4.38 -3.75
CA MET A 65 5.84 5.27 -3.52
C MET A 65 7.06 4.44 -3.13
N ILE A 66 8.16 4.70 -3.83
CA ILE A 66 9.49 4.22 -3.44
C ILE A 66 10.29 5.44 -3.00
N SER A 67 11.00 5.31 -1.88
CA SER A 67 11.90 6.34 -1.36
C SER A 67 13.22 5.74 -0.90
N ASN A 68 14.28 6.53 -0.96
CA ASN A 68 15.59 6.15 -0.43
C ASN A 68 15.81 6.70 1.00
N ALA A 69 17.02 6.52 1.52
CA ALA A 69 17.43 7.03 2.83
C ALA A 69 17.58 8.55 2.96
N THR A 70 17.46 9.30 1.85
CA THR A 70 17.57 10.76 1.82
C THR A 70 16.23 11.46 1.56
N ASP A 71 15.11 10.76 1.72
CA ASP A 71 13.75 11.24 1.44
C ASP A 71 13.49 11.57 -0.05
N LYS A 72 14.41 11.23 -0.96
CA LYS A 72 14.12 11.25 -2.39
C LYS A 72 13.14 10.13 -2.70
N TYR A 73 12.11 10.44 -3.48
CA TYR A 73 11.04 9.51 -3.75
C TYR A 73 10.54 9.61 -5.18
N ARG A 74 9.83 8.57 -5.61
CA ARG A 74 9.08 8.52 -6.85
C ARG A 74 7.77 7.78 -6.61
N ILE A 75 6.72 8.28 -7.25
CA ILE A 75 5.38 7.71 -7.17
C ILE A 75 5.04 7.08 -8.52
N TYR A 76 4.39 5.93 -8.51
CA TYR A 76 3.76 5.32 -9.67
C TYR A 76 2.26 5.11 -9.42
N PRO A 77 1.36 5.53 -10.34
CA PRO A 77 1.63 6.36 -11.52
C PRO A 77 2.27 7.72 -11.16
N ASN A 78 2.98 8.35 -12.10
CA ASN A 78 3.82 9.52 -11.82
C ASN A 78 2.99 10.70 -11.28
N VAL A 79 3.27 11.11 -10.03
CA VAL A 79 2.66 12.25 -9.36
C VAL A 79 3.76 13.05 -8.66
N GLU A 80 3.78 14.36 -8.89
CA GLU A 80 4.69 15.27 -8.19
C GLU A 80 3.99 15.88 -6.98
N LEU A 81 4.61 15.76 -5.79
CA LEU A 81 4.11 16.37 -4.57
C LEU A 81 5.03 17.53 -4.15
N THR A 82 4.44 18.69 -3.90
CA THR A 82 5.18 19.87 -3.44
C THR A 82 5.46 19.78 -1.95
N ARG A 83 6.71 20.02 -1.52
CA ARG A 83 7.14 20.03 -0.09
C ARG A 83 6.77 18.73 0.64
N PHE A 84 7.07 17.60 0.04
CA PHE A 84 6.76 16.28 0.57
C PHE A 84 8.03 15.55 1.04
N ALA A 85 7.98 14.98 2.24
CA ALA A 85 9.03 14.15 2.81
C ALA A 85 8.43 12.81 3.30
N PRO A 86 8.77 11.67 2.68
CA PRO A 86 8.29 10.34 3.06
C PRO A 86 8.42 10.04 4.56
N ARG A 87 9.57 10.35 5.18
CA ARG A 87 9.80 10.09 6.62
C ARG A 87 8.87 10.83 7.58
N SER A 88 8.27 11.93 7.14
CA SER A 88 7.30 12.69 7.95
C SER A 88 5.88 12.10 7.92
N ARG A 89 5.65 11.05 7.12
CA ARG A 89 4.32 10.51 6.87
C ARG A 89 3.92 9.49 7.93
N PRO A 90 2.62 9.40 8.26
CA PRO A 90 2.11 8.49 9.30
C PRO A 90 2.32 7.01 8.97
N TRP A 91 2.50 6.68 7.69
CA TRP A 91 2.76 5.31 7.24
C TRP A 91 4.24 4.94 7.24
N TYR A 92 5.17 5.89 7.44
CA TYR A 92 6.59 5.55 7.40
C TYR A 92 6.95 4.75 8.66
N PRO A 93 7.42 3.49 8.54
CA PRO A 93 7.68 2.66 9.71
C PRO A 93 8.82 3.25 10.54
N LEU A 94 8.54 3.56 11.80
CA LEU A 94 9.54 4.03 12.77
C LEU A 94 10.45 2.88 13.27
N THR A 95 10.11 1.63 12.95
CA THR A 95 10.83 0.45 13.41
C THR A 95 11.97 0.11 12.45
N ALA A 96 13.16 -0.18 12.97
CA ALA A 96 14.29 -0.71 12.19
C ALA A 96 14.19 -2.25 11.96
N ALA A 97 12.97 -2.80 11.94
CA ALA A 97 12.76 -4.23 11.79
C ALA A 97 12.71 -4.63 10.31
N LYS A 98 13.56 -5.58 9.92
CA LYS A 98 13.56 -6.19 8.60
C LYS A 98 12.26 -6.98 8.37
N ASP A 99 11.74 -6.93 7.15
CA ASP A 99 10.50 -7.60 6.71
C ASP A 99 9.25 -7.21 7.50
N PHE A 100 9.30 -6.09 8.25
CA PHE A 100 8.16 -5.58 8.98
C PHE A 100 7.25 -4.76 8.07
N ILE A 101 6.06 -5.28 7.83
CA ILE A 101 5.02 -4.62 7.05
C ILE A 101 4.10 -3.87 8.01
N SER A 102 4.05 -2.55 7.86
CA SER A 102 3.22 -1.65 8.65
C SER A 102 1.98 -1.22 7.88
N TYR A 103 0.89 -1.00 8.59
CA TYR A 103 -0.33 -0.38 8.06
C TYR A 103 -0.57 0.90 8.84
N SER A 104 -0.80 2.01 8.14
CA SER A 104 -1.11 3.27 8.80
C SER A 104 -2.54 3.29 9.34
N ASP A 105 -2.76 4.13 10.34
CA ASP A 105 -4.11 4.62 10.61
C ASP A 105 -4.64 5.42 9.41
N PRO A 106 -5.97 5.56 9.25
CA PRO A 106 -6.56 6.38 8.20
C PRO A 106 -6.07 7.83 8.30
N TYR A 107 -5.49 8.35 7.21
CA TYR A 107 -4.96 9.71 7.17
C TYR A 107 -5.39 10.43 5.88
N ILE A 108 -5.20 11.75 5.84
CA ILE A 108 -5.47 12.54 4.63
C ILE A 108 -4.32 12.33 3.64
N SER A 109 -4.60 11.73 2.49
CA SER A 109 -3.59 11.50 1.47
C SER A 109 -3.04 12.83 0.94
N ALA A 110 -1.73 12.85 0.70
CA ALA A 110 -1.08 13.93 -0.02
C ALA A 110 -1.28 13.80 -1.55
N ILE A 111 -1.61 12.60 -2.02
CA ILE A 111 -1.89 12.31 -3.42
C ILE A 111 -3.37 12.61 -3.64
N SER A 112 -3.66 13.72 -4.33
CA SER A 112 -5.02 14.03 -4.79
C SER A 112 -5.39 13.16 -5.99
N ASP A 113 -6.67 12.81 -6.13
CA ASP A 113 -7.13 12.14 -7.35
C ASP A 113 -6.78 12.98 -8.58
N VAL A 114 -6.20 12.33 -9.58
CA VAL A 114 -5.62 12.91 -10.82
C VAL A 114 -6.64 13.68 -11.68
N ASN A 115 -7.90 13.78 -11.25
CA ASN A 115 -8.98 14.44 -11.99
C ASN A 115 -9.49 15.76 -11.37
N GLY A 116 -8.84 16.33 -10.35
CA GLY A 116 -9.05 17.73 -9.91
C GLY A 116 -10.49 18.15 -9.55
N THR A 117 -11.45 17.23 -9.47
CA THR A 117 -12.88 17.51 -9.46
C THR A 117 -13.51 17.40 -8.08
N THR A 118 -12.78 16.92 -7.07
CA THR A 118 -13.29 16.75 -5.72
C THR A 118 -12.39 17.46 -4.70
N LYS A 119 -12.90 18.59 -4.16
CA LYS A 119 -12.36 19.28 -2.97
C LYS A 119 -12.48 18.44 -1.68
N SER A 120 -12.61 17.12 -1.78
CA SER A 120 -12.73 16.24 -0.62
C SER A 120 -11.37 15.63 -0.34
N LYS A 121 -10.85 15.83 0.88
CA LYS A 121 -9.63 15.19 1.36
C LYS A 121 -9.84 13.68 1.36
N LYS A 122 -9.21 12.97 0.41
CA LYS A 122 -9.28 11.50 0.32
C LYS A 122 -8.60 10.90 1.55
N LYS A 123 -9.35 10.15 2.35
CA LYS A 123 -8.77 9.30 3.39
C LYS A 123 -8.08 8.13 2.70
N SER A 124 -6.84 7.85 3.11
CA SER A 124 -6.05 6.71 2.64
C SER A 124 -5.57 5.88 3.83
N ILE A 125 -5.38 4.60 3.57
CA ILE A 125 -4.60 3.70 4.41
C ILE A 125 -3.45 3.24 3.53
N THR A 126 -2.23 3.38 4.05
CA THR A 126 -1.03 2.99 3.32
C THR A 126 -0.41 1.80 4.04
N VAL A 127 -0.06 0.79 3.26
CA VAL A 127 0.78 -0.31 3.72
C VAL A 127 2.21 -0.02 3.30
N SER A 128 3.19 -0.24 4.18
CA SER A 128 4.58 0.14 3.93
C SER A 128 5.57 -0.84 4.54
N MET A 129 6.80 -0.82 4.02
CA MET A 129 7.89 -1.64 4.54
C MET A 129 9.23 -0.95 4.31
N ASN A 130 10.08 -1.00 5.33
CA ASN A 130 11.47 -0.57 5.23
C ASN A 130 12.28 -1.61 4.45
N LEU A 131 13.10 -1.12 3.52
CA LEU A 131 13.98 -1.92 2.68
C LEU A 131 15.38 -1.89 3.29
N PHE A 132 16.00 -3.07 3.35
CA PHE A 132 17.32 -3.27 3.90
C PHE A 132 18.18 -4.04 2.90
N ASP A 133 19.47 -3.74 2.86
CA ASP A 133 20.42 -4.46 2.02
C ASP A 133 20.78 -5.85 2.61
N LYS A 134 21.77 -6.50 2.00
CA LYS A 134 22.31 -7.79 2.47
C LYS A 134 23.05 -7.67 3.81
N SER A 135 23.59 -6.50 4.13
CA SER A 135 24.24 -6.16 5.40
C SER A 135 23.25 -5.79 6.51
N SER A 136 21.96 -5.70 6.18
CA SER A 136 20.87 -5.21 7.03
C SER A 136 20.93 -3.70 7.31
N ASP A 137 21.59 -2.95 6.42
CA ASP A 137 21.57 -1.50 6.42
C ASP A 137 20.31 -0.98 5.73
N PHE A 138 19.74 0.09 6.28
CA PHE A 138 18.53 0.71 5.74
C PHE A 138 18.83 1.43 4.41
N ILE A 139 18.16 1.03 3.33
CA ILE A 139 18.37 1.59 1.99
C ILE A 139 17.18 2.40 1.48
N GLY A 140 15.99 2.22 2.04
CA GLY A 140 14.81 2.92 1.59
C GLY A 140 13.50 2.39 2.14
N ASN A 141 12.39 2.87 1.59
CA ASN A 141 11.06 2.45 1.97
C ASN A 141 10.17 2.31 0.73
N ILE A 142 9.30 1.31 0.76
CA ILE A 142 8.23 1.14 -0.22
C ILE A 142 6.88 1.22 0.48
N ALA A 143 5.96 1.96 -0.12
CA ALA A 143 4.64 2.23 0.43
C ALA A 143 3.56 2.17 -0.66
N PHE A 144 2.48 1.43 -0.43
CA PHE A 144 1.33 1.34 -1.32
C PHE A 144 0.08 1.93 -0.68
N ASP A 145 -0.59 2.82 -1.38
CA ASP A 145 -1.93 3.29 -0.98
C ASP A 145 -2.97 2.22 -1.33
N LEU A 146 -3.73 1.78 -0.33
CA LEU A 146 -4.77 0.78 -0.54
C LEU A 146 -5.98 1.37 -1.27
N ASP A 147 -6.49 0.64 -2.27
CA ASP A 147 -7.80 0.89 -2.85
C ASP A 147 -8.89 0.24 -1.99
N LEU A 148 -9.28 0.95 -0.94
CA LEU A 148 -10.31 0.51 0.00
C LEU A 148 -11.66 0.27 -0.68
N LYS A 149 -11.95 0.97 -1.79
CA LYS A 149 -13.19 0.76 -2.55
C LYS A 149 -13.15 -0.57 -3.29
N SER A 150 -12.04 -0.88 -3.94
CA SER A 150 -11.87 -2.15 -4.66
C SER A 150 -11.75 -3.35 -3.71
N ILE A 151 -11.07 -3.19 -2.57
CA ILE A 151 -11.05 -4.18 -1.49
C ILE A 151 -12.46 -4.41 -0.96
N SER A 152 -13.20 -3.34 -0.64
CA SER A 152 -14.60 -3.42 -0.18
C SER A 152 -15.50 -4.10 -1.21
N SER A 153 -15.37 -3.78 -2.50
CA SER A 153 -16.11 -4.42 -3.60
C SER A 153 -15.84 -5.93 -3.69
N THR A 154 -14.58 -6.34 -3.57
CA THR A 154 -14.18 -7.75 -3.55
C THR A 154 -14.83 -8.51 -2.38
N ILE A 155 -14.98 -7.85 -1.24
CA ILE A 155 -15.63 -8.42 -0.05
C ILE A 155 -17.17 -8.42 -0.20
N ASN A 156 -17.75 -7.34 -0.70
CA ASN A 156 -19.21 -7.14 -0.83
C ASN A 156 -19.85 -7.94 -1.97
N ASN A 157 -19.09 -8.30 -3.01
CA ASN A 157 -19.56 -9.21 -4.06
C ASN A 157 -19.89 -10.63 -3.54
N LYS A 158 -19.57 -10.91 -2.28
CA LYS A 158 -20.06 -12.08 -1.54
C LYS A 158 -21.23 -11.62 -0.67
N THR A 159 -22.44 -11.54 -1.23
CA THR A 159 -23.64 -11.04 -0.55
C THR A 159 -23.84 -11.79 0.77
N PRO A 160 -23.66 -11.13 1.93
CA PRO A 160 -23.98 -11.77 3.18
C PRO A 160 -25.52 -11.94 3.25
N PRO A 161 -26.02 -13.06 3.78
CA PRO A 161 -27.46 -13.24 3.94
C PRO A 161 -28.05 -12.12 4.82
N TYR A 162 -29.34 -11.83 4.64
CA TYR A 162 -30.10 -10.85 5.42
C TYR A 162 -29.68 -9.38 5.27
N ASN A 163 -29.27 -8.94 4.07
CA ASN A 163 -28.87 -7.54 3.80
C ASN A 163 -27.69 -7.05 4.67
N GLY A 164 -26.83 -7.97 5.11
CA GLY A 164 -25.61 -7.60 5.83
C GLY A 164 -24.68 -6.72 4.98
N LYS A 165 -23.81 -5.96 5.66
CA LYS A 165 -22.72 -5.21 5.02
C LYS A 165 -21.42 -5.55 5.72
N PHE A 166 -20.33 -5.60 4.97
CA PHE A 166 -19.00 -5.71 5.55
C PHE A 166 -18.41 -4.31 5.75
N LEU A 167 -17.87 -4.05 6.94
CA LEU A 167 -17.15 -2.82 7.27
C LEU A 167 -15.73 -3.20 7.68
N ILE A 168 -14.74 -2.47 7.16
CA ILE A 168 -13.36 -2.57 7.61
C ILE A 168 -13.11 -1.37 8.52
N ALA A 169 -12.79 -1.65 9.78
CA ALA A 169 -12.37 -0.66 10.75
C ALA A 169 -10.92 -0.93 11.16
N SER A 170 -10.17 0.14 11.41
CA SER A 170 -8.90 0.06 12.11
C SER A 170 -9.11 -0.47 13.53
N SER A 171 -8.05 -0.97 14.15
CA SER A 171 -8.08 -1.43 15.55
C SER A 171 -8.43 -0.32 16.55
N SER A 172 -8.26 0.95 16.17
CA SER A 172 -8.67 2.14 16.93
C SER A 172 -10.15 2.49 16.76
N GLY A 173 -10.88 1.79 15.88
CA GLY A 173 -12.32 1.97 15.65
C GLY A 173 -12.67 2.89 14.48
N ASP A 174 -11.69 3.50 13.80
CA ASP A 174 -11.95 4.31 12.61
C ASP A 174 -12.34 3.42 11.42
N VAL A 175 -13.53 3.65 10.86
CA VAL A 175 -14.07 2.92 9.70
C VAL A 175 -13.46 3.48 8.40
N GLY A 176 -12.75 2.62 7.66
CA GLY A 176 -12.01 2.99 6.44
C GLY A 176 -12.81 2.85 5.14
N ALA A 177 -13.95 2.15 5.15
CA ALA A 177 -14.79 1.96 3.96
C ALA A 177 -16.28 1.87 4.35
N GLN A 178 -17.13 2.59 3.61
CA GLN A 178 -18.59 2.40 3.53
C GLN A 178 -18.97 1.86 2.15
#